data_AF-A0AAU9TZB1-F1
#
_entry.id   AF-A0AAU9TZB1-F1
#
_cell.length_a   1.000
_cell.length_b   1.000
_cell.length_c   1.000
_cell.angle_alpha   90.00
_cell.angle_beta   90.00
_cell.angle_gamma   90.00
#
_symmetry.space_group_name_H-M   'P 1'
#
loop_
_entity.id
_entity.type
_entity.pdbx_description
1 polymer ?
#
loop_
_entity_poly.entity_id
_entity_poly.type
_entity_poly.pdbx_seq_one_letter_code
_entity_poly.pdbx_strand_id
1 'polypeptide(L)'
;MEDYSGSTKIIFFSDNCYGQKKNRFIFAMYMPALRKYPIIKFITHKYLTAGDTQNEGNAVHSTIGKSIKKTLRSGPIYVPRQNAEIIRNAKKKGKPDNVNKISYKDFFSMKSLADERDESDEDSLVKS
;
A
#
# COMPACT_ATOMS: atom_id res chain seq x y z
N MET A 1 -22.20 25.96 -4.64
CA MET A 1 -22.47 24.84 -5.56
C MET A 1 -21.24 24.74 -6.45
N GLU A 2 -20.27 23.91 -6.04
CA GLU A 2 -18.99 23.80 -6.75
C GLU A 2 -19.02 22.59 -7.68
N ASP A 3 -18.90 22.87 -8.98
CA ASP A 3 -18.80 21.90 -10.05
C ASP A 3 -17.46 21.14 -9.99
N TYR A 4 -17.46 19.93 -9.44
CA TYR A 4 -16.36 18.96 -9.62
C TYR A 4 -16.55 18.19 -10.93
N SER A 5 -16.22 18.86 -12.05
CA SER A 5 -16.10 18.27 -13.39
C SER A 5 -14.86 17.36 -13.50
N GLY A 6 -14.95 16.14 -12.96
CA GLY A 6 -13.86 15.17 -13.09
C GLY A 6 -14.05 13.91 -12.26
N SER A 7 -15.03 13.08 -12.60
CA SER A 7 -15.15 11.77 -11.95
C SER A 7 -13.91 10.93 -12.21
N THR A 8 -13.19 10.56 -11.15
CA THR A 8 -11.95 9.80 -11.24
C THR A 8 -12.23 8.31 -11.20
N LYS A 9 -11.69 7.58 -12.18
CA LYS A 9 -11.67 6.11 -12.21
C LYS A 9 -10.25 5.67 -11.84
N ILE A 10 -10.13 4.84 -10.82
CA ILE A 10 -8.83 4.36 -10.34
C ILE A 10 -8.72 2.88 -10.66
N ILE A 11 -7.62 2.48 -11.29
CA ILE A 11 -7.29 1.07 -11.56
C ILE A 11 -6.07 0.71 -10.73
N PHE A 12 -6.23 -0.23 -9.81
CA PHE A 12 -5.14 -0.83 -9.05
C PHE A 12 -4.74 -2.16 -9.68
N PHE A 13 -3.44 -2.42 -9.69
CA PHE A 13 -2.87 -3.69 -10.10
C PHE A 13 -2.14 -4.33 -8.92
N SER A 14 -2.52 -5.55 -8.57
CA SER A 14 -1.77 -6.38 -7.63
C SER A 14 -1.06 -7.52 -8.37
N ASP A 15 0.07 -7.91 -7.83
CA ASP A 15 0.73 -9.15 -8.21
C ASP A 15 -0.18 -10.35 -7.84
N ASN A 16 -0.06 -11.43 -8.60
CA ASN A 16 -0.79 -12.68 -8.46
C ASN A 16 -0.04 -13.66 -7.55
N CYS A 17 0.66 -13.15 -6.55
CA CYS A 17 1.23 -14.01 -5.51
C CYS A 17 0.09 -14.71 -4.75
N TYR A 18 0.23 -16.02 -4.52
CA TYR A 18 -0.82 -16.87 -3.94
C TYR A 18 -1.36 -16.35 -2.60
N GLY A 19 -0.52 -15.69 -1.79
CA GLY A 19 -0.92 -15.08 -0.51
C GLY A 19 -1.57 -13.69 -0.60
N GLN A 20 -1.51 -13.04 -1.77
CA GLN A 20 -2.13 -11.72 -2.00
C GLN A 20 -3.56 -11.85 -2.55
N LYS A 21 -3.84 -12.94 -3.27
CA LYS A 21 -5.19 -13.29 -3.70
C LYS A 21 -6.06 -13.57 -2.47
N LYS A 22 -7.18 -12.83 -2.35
CA LYS A 22 -8.14 -12.87 -1.24
C LYS A 22 -7.76 -12.06 0.01
N ASN A 23 -6.92 -11.04 -0.12
CA ASN A 23 -6.68 -10.12 0.98
C ASN A 23 -7.93 -9.27 1.28
N ARG A 24 -8.71 -9.65 2.30
CA ARG A 24 -9.91 -8.93 2.77
C ARG A 24 -9.65 -7.46 3.10
N PHE A 25 -8.42 -7.11 3.50
CA PHE A 25 -8.08 -5.75 3.88
C PHE A 25 -8.09 -4.79 2.67
N ILE A 26 -7.88 -5.29 1.45
CA ILE A 26 -7.97 -4.45 0.25
C ILE A 26 -9.39 -3.90 0.08
N PHE A 27 -10.41 -4.73 0.30
CA PHE A 27 -11.80 -4.30 0.24
C PHE A 27 -12.17 -3.38 1.41
N ALA A 28 -11.70 -3.69 2.62
CA ALA A 28 -11.86 -2.82 3.79
C ALA A 28 -11.21 -1.43 3.62
N MET A 29 -10.23 -1.29 2.72
CA MET A 29 -9.65 0.01 2.37
C MET A 29 -10.51 0.77 1.35
N TYR A 30 -11.04 0.08 0.34
CA TYR A 30 -11.74 0.72 -0.78
C TYR A 30 -13.12 1.26 -0.41
N MET A 31 -13.87 0.54 0.42
CA MET A 31 -15.21 0.97 0.85
C MET A 31 -15.21 2.34 1.56
N PRO A 32 -14.43 2.54 2.65
CA PRO A 32 -14.37 3.85 3.30
C PRO A 32 -13.76 4.92 2.40
N ALA A 33 -12.85 4.57 1.48
CA ALA A 33 -12.29 5.54 0.53
C ALA A 33 -13.35 6.06 -0.45
N LEU A 34 -14.22 5.20 -0.99
CA LEU A 34 -15.33 5.62 -1.86
C LEU A 34 -16.33 6.51 -1.14
N ARG A 35 -16.64 6.22 0.13
CA ARG A 35 -17.53 7.05 0.95
C ARG A 35 -16.91 8.41 1.28
N LYS A 36 -15.62 8.44 1.64
CA LYS A 36 -14.92 9.65 2.06
C LYS A 36 -14.58 10.58 0.90
N TYR A 37 -14.40 10.05 -0.31
CA TYR A 37 -13.96 10.82 -1.47
C TYR A 37 -14.98 10.72 -2.63
N PRO A 38 -16.01 11.60 -2.67
CA PRO A 38 -17.07 11.59 -3.69
C PRO A 38 -16.55 11.77 -5.13
N ILE A 39 -15.33 12.28 -5.30
CA ILE A 39 -14.67 12.42 -6.59
C ILE A 39 -14.33 11.06 -7.24
N ILE A 40 -14.17 10.01 -6.43
CA ILE A 40 -13.85 8.65 -6.89
C ILE A 40 -15.16 7.91 -7.17
N LYS A 41 -15.48 7.67 -8.45
CA LYS A 41 -16.70 6.93 -8.82
C LYS A 41 -16.49 5.42 -8.89
N PHE A 42 -15.32 4.99 -9.35
CA PHE A 42 -15.04 3.57 -9.57
C PHE A 42 -13.60 3.25 -9.16
N ILE A 43 -13.47 2.19 -8.37
CA ILE A 43 -12.20 1.52 -8.10
C ILE A 43 -12.25 0.14 -8.75
N THR A 44 -11.35 -0.11 -9.69
CA THR A 44 -11.17 -1.42 -10.31
C THR A 44 -9.87 -2.03 -9.83
N HIS A 45 -9.94 -3.25 -9.28
CA HIS A 45 -8.75 -3.99 -8.86
C HIS A 45 -8.49 -5.14 -9.83
N LYS A 46 -7.32 -5.13 -10.47
CA LYS A 46 -6.86 -6.18 -11.38
C LYS A 46 -5.68 -6.94 -10.78
N TYR A 47 -5.57 -8.22 -11.11
CA TYR A 47 -4.40 -9.03 -10.79
C TYR A 47 -3.58 -9.26 -12.05
N LEU A 48 -2.25 -9.18 -11.92
CA LEU A 48 -1.32 -9.48 -13.01
C LEU A 48 -1.35 -10.97 -13.38
N THR A 49 -1.06 -11.29 -14.64
CA THR A 49 -0.89 -12.68 -15.08
C THR A 49 0.35 -13.29 -14.41
N ALA A 50 0.29 -14.60 -14.13
CA ALA A 50 1.44 -15.29 -13.55
C ALA A 50 2.57 -15.34 -14.60
N GLY A 51 3.75 -14.78 -14.28
CA GLY A 51 4.92 -14.77 -15.16
C GLY A 51 5.52 -13.40 -15.45
N ASP A 52 4.75 -12.32 -15.32
CA ASP A 52 5.18 -10.95 -15.65
C ASP A 52 5.57 -10.09 -14.43
N THR A 53 6.18 -10.73 -13.42
CA THR A 53 6.48 -10.11 -12.11
C THR A 53 7.79 -9.32 -12.06
N GLN A 54 8.10 -8.56 -13.10
CA GLN A 54 9.13 -7.50 -13.03
C GLN A 54 8.50 -6.24 -12.41
N ASN A 55 8.16 -6.32 -11.13
CA ASN A 55 7.77 -5.14 -10.37
C ASN A 55 9.02 -4.31 -10.04
N GLU A 56 9.03 -3.03 -10.40
CA GLU A 56 10.12 -2.10 -10.07
C GLU A 56 10.43 -2.09 -8.56
N GLY A 57 9.42 -2.31 -7.72
CA GLY A 57 9.57 -2.47 -6.28
C GLY A 57 10.51 -3.61 -5.90
N ASN A 58 10.53 -4.72 -6.65
CA ASN A 58 11.43 -5.85 -6.38
C ASN A 58 12.90 -5.48 -6.61
N ALA A 59 13.19 -4.63 -7.60
CA ALA A 59 14.55 -4.15 -7.84
C ALA A 59 15.05 -3.26 -6.69
N VAL A 60 14.19 -2.37 -6.19
CA VAL A 60 14.49 -1.52 -5.03
C VAL A 60 14.68 -2.37 -3.77
N HIS A 61 13.77 -3.30 -3.48
CA HIS A 61 13.88 -4.21 -2.33
C HIS A 61 15.17 -5.04 -2.36
N SER A 62 15.54 -5.59 -3.52
CA SER A 62 16.79 -6.33 -3.70
C SER A 62 18.02 -5.47 -3.43
N THR A 63 18.00 -4.22 -3.88
CA THR A 63 19.10 -3.26 -3.69
C THR A 63 19.27 -2.87 -2.23
N ILE A 64 18.16 -2.55 -1.55
CA ILE A 64 18.12 -2.27 -0.11
C ILE A 64 18.63 -3.48 0.69
N GLY A 65 18.13 -4.68 0.40
CA GLY A 65 18.53 -5.90 1.10
C GLY A 65 20.03 -6.20 0.96
N LYS A 66 20.60 -5.98 -0.23
CA LYS A 66 22.05 -6.09 -0.46
C LYS A 66 22.83 -5.03 0.34
N SER A 67 22.35 -3.79 0.39
CA SER A 67 22.97 -2.70 1.14
C SER A 67 23.02 -3.00 2.64
N ILE A 68 21.88 -3.39 3.23
CA ILE A 68 21.78 -3.75 4.64
C ILE A 68 22.70 -4.92 4.98
N LYS A 69 22.70 -5.99 4.17
CA LYS A 69 23.61 -7.13 4.36
C LYS A 69 25.08 -6.72 4.29
N LYS A 70 25.44 -5.78 3.40
CA LYS A 70 26.82 -5.26 3.31
C LYS A 70 27.18 -4.47 4.57
N THR A 71 26.30 -3.59 5.04
CA THR A 71 26.54 -2.81 6.27
C THR A 71 26.71 -3.72 7.48
N LEU A 72 25.86 -4.74 7.63
CA LEU A 72 25.95 -5.71 8.73
C LEU A 72 27.25 -6.53 8.75
N ARG A 73 27.95 -6.66 7.60
CA ARG A 73 29.29 -7.27 7.56
C ARG A 73 30.38 -6.35 8.10
N SER A 74 30.19 -5.03 8.01
CA SER A 74 31.15 -4.03 8.49
C SER A 74 30.88 -3.61 9.94
N GLY A 75 29.65 -3.79 10.43
CA GLY A 75 29.30 -3.52 11.81
C GLY A 75 27.79 -3.66 12.08
N PRO A 76 27.39 -3.77 13.36
CA PRO A 76 25.98 -3.90 13.75
C PRO A 76 25.17 -2.61 13.51
N ILE A 77 23.87 -2.79 13.26
CA ILE A 77 22.88 -1.71 13.19
C ILE A 77 22.13 -1.67 14.52
N TYR A 78 22.27 -0.57 15.26
CA TYR A 78 21.74 -0.45 16.63
C TYR A 78 20.40 0.27 16.72
N VAL A 79 20.11 1.19 15.79
CA VAL A 79 18.88 1.99 15.82
C VAL A 79 18.16 2.00 14.47
N PRO A 80 16.81 1.95 14.45
CA PRO A 80 16.04 1.96 13.19
C PRO A 80 16.32 3.18 12.30
N ARG A 81 16.71 4.32 12.89
CA ARG A 81 17.12 5.52 12.14
C ARG A 81 18.29 5.26 11.20
N GLN A 82 19.21 4.36 11.56
CA GLN A 82 20.34 3.98 10.70
C GLN A 82 19.86 3.26 9.44
N ASN A 83 18.79 2.47 9.51
CA ASN A 83 18.23 1.82 8.33
C ASN A 83 17.75 2.85 7.29
N ALA A 84 17.15 3.96 7.71
CA ALA A 84 16.72 5.01 6.79
C ALA A 84 17.89 5.60 5.99
N GLU A 85 19.05 5.79 6.63
CA GLU A 85 20.26 6.29 5.96
C GLU A 85 20.88 5.23 5.03
N ILE A 86 20.87 3.95 5.45
CA ILE A 86 21.35 2.84 4.62
C ILE A 86 20.47 2.66 3.37
N ILE A 87 19.15 2.80 3.52
CA ILE A 87 18.17 2.71 2.42
C ILE A 87 18.40 3.86 1.45
N ARG A 88 18.53 5.11 1.94
CA ARG A 88 18.76 6.28 1.08
C ARG A 88 20.00 6.12 0.22
N ASN A 89 21.06 5.51 0.77
CA ASN A 89 22.34 5.30 0.10
C ASN A 89 22.46 3.91 -0.57
N ALA A 90 21.39 3.10 -0.63
CA ALA A 90 21.48 1.73 -1.15
C ALA A 90 21.76 1.68 -2.65
N LYS A 91 21.29 2.69 -3.38
CA LYS A 91 21.40 2.77 -4.84
C LYS A 91 22.81 3.20 -5.26
N LYS A 92 23.46 2.36 -6.08
CA LYS A 92 24.86 2.59 -6.51
C LYS A 92 25.00 3.57 -7.68
N LYS A 93 23.96 3.72 -8.51
CA LYS A 93 23.97 4.55 -9.72
C LYS A 93 22.67 5.35 -9.81
N GLY A 94 22.79 6.62 -10.21
CA GLY A 94 21.65 7.53 -10.35
C GLY A 94 21.30 8.26 -9.04
N LYS A 95 20.12 8.89 -9.03
CA LYS A 95 19.65 9.66 -7.88
C LYS A 95 19.28 8.75 -6.71
N PRO A 96 19.74 9.04 -5.48
CA PRO A 96 19.30 8.35 -4.26
C PRO A 96 17.78 8.29 -4.13
N ASP A 97 17.27 7.21 -3.56
CA ASP A 97 15.83 7.05 -3.37
C ASP A 97 15.34 8.01 -2.26
N ASN A 98 14.16 8.59 -2.45
CA ASN A 98 13.56 9.47 -1.45
C ASN A 98 12.98 8.63 -0.31
N VAL A 99 13.56 8.75 0.88
CA VAL A 99 13.15 7.98 2.07
C VAL A 99 12.35 8.86 3.00
N ASN A 100 11.03 8.67 2.99
CA ASN A 100 10.10 9.29 3.93
C ASN A 100 9.96 8.43 5.19
N LYS A 101 10.26 9.01 6.35
CA LYS A 101 10.10 8.33 7.65
C LYS A 101 8.65 8.51 8.10
N ILE A 102 7.95 7.41 8.22
CA ILE A 102 6.55 7.37 8.67
C ILE A 102 6.47 6.69 10.04
N SER A 103 5.57 7.18 10.88
CA SER A 103 5.32 6.69 12.24
C SER A 103 4.06 5.84 12.28
N TYR A 104 3.87 5.08 13.37
CA TYR A 104 2.67 4.25 13.57
C TYR A 104 1.36 5.05 13.42
N LYS A 105 1.37 6.31 13.85
CA LYS A 105 0.21 7.22 13.79
C LYS A 105 -0.21 7.58 12.36
N ASP A 106 0.66 7.38 11.38
CA ASP A 106 0.39 7.71 9.98
C ASP A 106 -0.34 6.57 9.25
N PHE A 107 -0.49 5.41 9.89
CA PHE A 107 -1.14 4.23 9.31
C PHE A 107 -2.55 4.02 9.86
N PHE A 108 -3.47 3.65 8.97
CA PHE A 108 -4.80 3.20 9.36
C PHE A 108 -4.77 1.76 9.87
N SER A 109 -5.52 1.48 10.94
CA SER A 109 -5.73 0.12 11.41
C SER A 109 -6.69 -0.61 10.47
N MET A 110 -6.13 -1.42 9.57
CA MET A 110 -6.90 -2.21 8.61
C MET A 110 -7.83 -3.24 9.27
N LYS A 111 -7.51 -3.69 10.49
CA LYS A 111 -8.38 -4.59 11.26
C LYS A 111 -9.64 -3.84 11.70
N SER A 112 -9.45 -2.68 12.31
CA SER A 112 -10.56 -1.82 12.74
C SER A 112 -11.47 -1.45 11.58
N LEU A 113 -10.90 -1.12 10.42
CA LEU A 113 -11.66 -0.82 9.20
C LEU A 113 -12.38 -2.04 8.59
N ALA A 114 -11.87 -3.25 8.81
CA ALA A 114 -12.51 -4.47 8.32
C ALA A 114 -13.60 -5.00 9.26
N ASP A 115 -13.47 -4.67 10.55
CA ASP A 115 -14.39 -5.07 11.61
C ASP A 115 -15.52 -4.03 11.83
N GLU A 116 -15.37 -2.80 11.30
CA GLU A 116 -16.47 -1.88 11.02
C GLU A 116 -17.43 -2.56 10.03
N ARG A 117 -18.29 -3.42 10.57
CA ARG A 117 -19.48 -3.90 9.87
C ARG A 117 -20.42 -2.71 9.76
N ASP A 118 -20.91 -2.49 8.56
CA ASP A 118 -21.94 -1.50 8.28
C ASP A 118 -23.21 -1.85 9.07
N GLU A 119 -23.33 -1.31 10.28
CA GLU A 119 -24.58 -1.34 11.06
C GLU A 119 -25.72 -0.57 10.36
N SER A 120 -25.43 0.13 9.25
CA SER A 120 -26.43 0.84 8.44
C SER A 120 -27.25 -0.05 7.51
N ASP A 121 -26.89 -1.34 7.32
CA ASP A 121 -27.56 -2.20 6.34
C ASP A 121 -28.66 -3.10 6.94
N GLU A 122 -28.77 -3.26 8.26
CA GLU A 122 -29.85 -4.06 8.87
C GLU A 122 -31.22 -3.35 8.89
N ASP A 123 -31.25 -2.01 8.90
CA ASP A 123 -32.53 -1.28 8.92
C ASP A 123 -33.27 -1.28 7.57
N SER A 124 -32.63 -1.74 6.49
CA SER A 124 -33.23 -1.80 5.15
C SER A 124 -33.81 -3.17 4.78
N LEU A 125 -33.54 -4.22 5.56
CA LEU A 125 -33.97 -5.60 5.27
C LEU A 125 -35.06 -6.15 6.21
N VAL A 126 -35.48 -5.38 7.22
CA VAL A 126 -36.58 -5.77 8.14
C VAL A 126 -37.92 -5.11 7.77
N LYS A 127 -37.97 -4.31 6.70
CA LYS A 127 -39.23 -3.72 6.19
C LYS A 127 -39.46 -4.08 4.72
N SER A 128 -39.78 -5.34 4.45
CA SER A 128 -40.57 -5.72 3.26
C SER A 128 -41.56 -6.81 3.61
#